data_AF-A0A922MML9-F1
#
_entry.id   AF-A0A922MML9-F1
#
_cell.length_a   1.000
_cell.length_b   1.000
_cell.length_c   1.000
_cell.angle_alpha   90.00
_cell.angle_beta   90.00
_cell.angle_gamma   90.00
#
_symmetry.space_group_name_H-M   'P 1'
#
loop_
_entity.id
_entity.type
_entity.pdbx_description
1 polymer ?
#
loop_
_entity_poly.entity_id
_entity_poly.type
_entity_poly.pdbx_seq_one_letter_code
_entity_poly.pdbx_strand_id
1 'polypeptide(L)'
;MGSKAVIATISYPRFKDKWLTVVEQQYHCRIKNMFKQQISLETEIQEETVRESASTSSKNDDDSYFVFETDSSEGALTESLRSTRPEILMSKYLANPDKDTSMLNRHPEIKQVFLKYNTLMPSSGPVERLFSY
;
A
#
# COMPACT_ATOMS: atom_id res chain seq x y z
N MET A 1 -18.94 9.71 -1.84
CA MET A 1 -18.10 10.43 -0.85
C MET A 1 -17.44 9.53 0.22
N GLY A 2 -18.04 8.41 0.65
CA GLY A 2 -17.49 7.61 1.76
C GLY A 2 -16.20 6.80 1.50
N SER A 3 -15.89 6.43 0.24
CA SER A 3 -14.76 5.54 -0.07
C SER A 3 -13.39 6.14 0.26
N LYS A 4 -13.18 7.45 0.04
CA LYS A 4 -11.93 8.13 0.37
C LYS A 4 -11.69 8.21 1.88
N ALA A 5 -12.74 8.50 2.65
CA ALA A 5 -12.67 8.56 4.11
C ALA A 5 -12.35 7.19 4.73
N VAL A 6 -12.91 6.11 4.17
CA VAL A 6 -12.59 4.72 4.53
C VAL A 6 -11.09 4.45 4.37
N ILE A 7 -10.50 4.79 3.21
CA ILE A 7 -9.06 4.58 2.96
C ILE A 7 -8.20 5.48 3.84
N ALA A 8 -8.59 6.74 4.03
CA ALA A 8 -7.90 7.67 4.93
C ALA A 8 -7.84 7.09 6.35
N THR A 9 -8.97 6.57 6.84
CA THR A 9 -9.09 6.05 8.22
C THR A 9 -8.27 4.77 8.42
N ILE A 10 -8.36 3.79 7.51
CA ILE A 10 -7.62 2.52 7.66
C ILE A 10 -6.11 2.68 7.44
N SER A 11 -5.67 3.67 6.66
CA SER A 11 -4.25 3.97 6.47
C SER A 11 -3.63 4.76 7.63
N TYR A 12 -4.44 5.28 8.57
CA TYR A 12 -3.97 6.04 9.72
C TYR A 12 -3.60 5.10 10.89
N PRO A 13 -2.31 5.01 11.32
CA PRO A 13 -1.85 4.04 12.30
C PRO A 13 -2.63 4.01 13.62
N ARG A 14 -3.03 5.19 14.11
CA ARG A 14 -3.81 5.34 15.35
C ARG A 14 -5.24 4.83 15.26
N PHE A 15 -5.83 4.78 14.07
CA PHE A 15 -7.24 4.48 13.86
C PHE A 15 -7.50 3.09 13.26
N LYS A 16 -6.52 2.48 12.58
CA LYS A 16 -6.66 1.19 11.88
C LYS A 16 -7.29 0.08 12.75
N ASP A 17 -6.93 -0.02 14.04
CA ASP A 17 -7.42 -1.07 14.94
C ASP A 17 -8.79 -0.73 15.54
N LYS A 18 -8.94 0.49 16.05
CA LYS A 18 -10.17 0.95 16.71
C LYS A 18 -11.33 1.10 15.75
N TRP A 19 -11.04 1.44 14.51
CA TRP A 19 -12.08 1.71 13.54
C TRP A 19 -12.75 0.40 13.07
N LEU A 20 -11.97 -0.65 12.82
CA LEU A 20 -12.51 -1.95 12.43
C LEU A 20 -13.40 -2.57 13.51
N THR A 21 -13.16 -2.30 14.80
CA THR A 21 -14.03 -2.81 15.89
C THR A 21 -15.40 -2.12 15.95
N VAL A 22 -15.54 -0.91 15.38
CA VAL A 22 -16.78 -0.13 15.40
C VAL A 22 -17.60 -0.32 14.12
N VAL A 23 -16.95 -0.68 13.02
CA VAL A 23 -17.63 -0.93 11.74
C VAL A 23 -18.31 -2.31 11.75
N GLU A 24 -19.53 -2.37 11.22
CA GLU A 24 -20.26 -3.63 11.06
C GLU A 24 -19.47 -4.66 10.25
N GLN A 25 -19.47 -5.92 10.71
CA GLN A 25 -18.65 -6.99 10.15
C GLN A 25 -18.85 -7.20 8.64
N GLN A 26 -20.06 -6.98 8.14
CA GLN A 26 -20.40 -7.09 6.71
C GLN A 26 -19.55 -6.20 5.81
N TYR A 27 -19.04 -5.07 6.33
CA TYR A 27 -18.19 -4.16 5.57
C TYR A 27 -16.69 -4.46 5.68
N HIS A 28 -16.27 -5.34 6.60
CA HIS A 28 -14.83 -5.59 6.84
C HIS A 28 -14.13 -6.15 5.60
N CYS A 29 -14.72 -7.15 4.95
CA CYS A 29 -14.16 -7.74 3.73
C CYS A 29 -14.04 -6.69 2.62
N ARG A 30 -15.08 -5.87 2.43
CA ARG A 30 -15.09 -4.78 1.46
C ARG A 30 -14.00 -3.75 1.73
N ILE A 31 -13.85 -3.31 2.98
CA ILE A 31 -12.84 -2.33 3.39
C ILE A 31 -11.43 -2.87 3.16
N LYS A 32 -11.16 -4.11 3.59
CA LYS A 32 -9.87 -4.78 3.36
C LYS A 32 -9.56 -4.90 1.88
N ASN A 33 -10.54 -5.28 1.05
CA ASN A 33 -10.35 -5.35 -0.40
C ASN A 33 -10.07 -3.99 -1.03
N MET A 34 -10.79 -2.94 -0.63
CA MET A 34 -10.52 -1.58 -1.11
C MET A 34 -9.12 -1.11 -0.72
N PHE A 35 -8.69 -1.37 0.51
CA PHE A 35 -7.35 -1.01 0.97
C PHE A 35 -6.25 -1.80 0.25
N LYS A 36 -6.44 -3.11 0.08
CA LYS A 36 -5.56 -3.99 -0.71
C LYS A 36 -5.39 -3.49 -2.14
N GLN A 37 -6.47 -3.09 -2.80
CA GLN A 37 -6.42 -2.52 -4.15
C GLN A 37 -5.56 -1.25 -4.19
N GLN A 38 -5.69 -0.35 -3.21
CA GLN A 38 -4.86 0.85 -3.17
C GLN A 38 -3.39 0.53 -2.94
N ILE A 39 -3.07 -0.42 -2.07
CA ILE A 39 -1.70 -0.88 -1.87
C ILE A 39 -1.14 -1.50 -3.16
N SER A 40 -1.95 -2.28 -3.89
CA SER A 40 -1.55 -2.88 -5.17
C SER A 40 -1.16 -1.82 -6.19
N LEU A 41 -1.96 -0.75 -6.33
CA LEU A 41 -1.65 0.36 -7.24
C LEU A 41 -0.34 1.06 -6.86
N GLU A 42 -0.12 1.35 -5.58
CA GLU A 42 1.13 1.99 -5.13
C GLU A 42 2.34 1.05 -5.23
N THR A 43 2.13 -0.28 -5.18
CA THR A 43 3.19 -1.27 -5.40
C THR A 43 3.64 -1.27 -6.86
N GLU A 44 2.69 -1.26 -7.80
CA GLU A 44 2.95 -1.22 -9.24
C GLU A 44 3.71 0.05 -9.65
N ILE A 45 3.29 1.22 -9.16
CA ILE A 45 3.95 2.51 -9.41
C ILE A 45 5.42 2.50 -8.92
N GLN A 46 5.69 1.90 -7.75
CA GLN A 46 7.05 1.81 -7.23
C GLN A 46 7.92 0.86 -8.06
N GLU A 47 7.36 -0.26 -8.53
CA GLU A 47 8.07 -1.19 -9.39
C GLU A 47 8.42 -0.57 -10.75
N GLU A 48 7.52 0.23 -11.33
CA GLU A 48 7.80 1.00 -12.56
C GLU A 48 8.90 2.05 -12.36
N THR A 49 8.85 2.82 -11.26
CA THR A 49 9.85 3.85 -10.95
C THR A 49 11.26 3.25 -10.81
N VAL A 50 11.38 2.06 -10.21
CA VAL A 50 12.67 1.35 -10.07
C VAL A 50 13.17 0.87 -11.44
N ARG A 51 12.29 0.37 -12.31
CA ARG A 51 12.65 -0.07 -13.66
C ARG A 51 13.12 1.09 -14.54
N GLU A 52 12.48 2.25 -14.47
CA GLU A 52 12.92 3.45 -15.18
C GLU A 52 14.27 3.97 -14.65
N SER A 53 14.48 3.94 -13.33
CA SER A 53 15.75 4.38 -12.72
C SER A 53 16.94 3.47 -13.09
N ALA A 54 16.69 2.17 -13.28
CA ALA A 54 17.70 1.20 -13.71
C ALA A 54 18.11 1.33 -15.18
N SER A 55 17.31 1.99 -16.02
CA SER A 55 17.57 2.13 -17.46
C SER A 55 18.73 3.08 -17.81
N THR A 56 19.34 3.75 -16.84
CA THR A 56 20.47 4.68 -17.04
C THR A 56 21.86 4.09 -16.73
N SER A 57 21.97 2.79 -16.44
CA SER A 57 23.27 2.13 -16.22
C SER A 57 23.42 0.89 -17.09
N SER A 58 23.89 1.08 -18.32
CA SER A 58 24.45 -0.04 -19.10
C SER A 58 25.76 -0.51 -18.46
N LYS A 59 25.79 -1.77 -18.01
CA LYS A 59 26.91 -2.73 -18.20
C LYS A 59 26.50 -4.11 -17.70
N ASN A 60 26.52 -5.04 -18.65
CA ASN A 60 26.62 -6.50 -18.56
C ASN A 60 26.87 -7.10 -17.17
N ASP A 61 26.00 -8.02 -16.71
CA ASP A 61 26.47 -9.32 -16.22
C ASP A 61 25.34 -10.37 -16.27
N ASP A 62 25.80 -11.60 -16.41
CA ASP A 62 25.11 -12.87 -16.61
C ASP A 62 24.36 -13.34 -15.35
N ASP A 63 23.05 -13.08 -15.26
CA ASP A 63 22.20 -13.59 -14.17
C ASP A 63 21.08 -14.49 -14.70
N SER A 64 21.46 -15.62 -15.28
CA SER A 64 20.58 -16.79 -15.42
C SER A 64 20.45 -17.59 -14.10
N TYR A 65 20.74 -16.98 -12.94
CA TYR A 65 20.83 -17.66 -11.65
C TYR A 65 19.46 -18.01 -11.01
N PHE A 66 18.34 -17.47 -11.52
CA PHE A 66 16.99 -17.79 -11.02
C PHE A 66 16.06 -18.28 -12.13
N VAL A 67 16.38 -19.42 -12.73
CA VAL A 67 15.37 -20.22 -13.45
C VAL A 67 14.75 -21.19 -12.45
N PHE A 68 13.57 -20.86 -11.93
CA PHE A 68 12.79 -21.82 -11.15
C PHE A 68 12.13 -22.78 -12.14
N GLU A 69 12.76 -23.94 -12.35
CA GLU A 69 12.18 -25.03 -13.13
C GLU A 69 10.83 -25.42 -12.52
N THR A 70 9.76 -25.19 -13.28
CA THR A 70 8.47 -25.83 -13.06
C THR A 70 8.56 -27.21 -13.68
N ASP A 71 8.70 -28.22 -12.83
CA ASP A 71 8.33 -29.57 -13.22
C ASP A 71 7.66 -30.31 -12.06
N SER A 72 6.69 -31.13 -12.45
CA SER A 72 6.04 -32.23 -11.75
C SER A 72 4.92 -31.92 -10.75
N SER A 73 3.71 -31.87 -11.31
CA SER A 73 2.68 -32.91 -11.13
C SER A 73 2.68 -33.67 -9.79
N GLU A 74 1.88 -33.22 -8.84
CA GLU A 74 0.76 -33.97 -8.21
C GLU A 74 0.32 -33.21 -6.95
N GLY A 75 -1.00 -33.10 -6.75
CA GLY A 75 -1.58 -32.62 -5.49
C GLY A 75 -2.38 -31.33 -5.62
N ALA A 76 -3.57 -31.48 -6.19
CA ALA A 76 -4.63 -30.48 -6.15
C ALA A 76 -5.07 -30.17 -4.71
N LEU A 77 -4.32 -29.38 -3.93
CA LEU A 77 -4.78 -28.84 -2.63
C LEU A 77 -4.12 -27.51 -2.17
N THR A 78 -3.24 -26.85 -2.92
CA THR A 78 -2.48 -25.68 -2.42
C THR A 78 -2.55 -24.43 -3.29
N GLU A 79 -3.61 -24.23 -4.07
CA GLU A 79 -3.82 -22.95 -4.79
C GLU A 79 -4.35 -21.83 -3.88
N SER A 80 -4.77 -22.15 -2.64
CA SER A 80 -5.40 -21.18 -1.71
C SER A 80 -4.42 -20.40 -0.81
N LEU A 81 -3.10 -20.64 -0.87
CA LEU A 81 -2.12 -20.04 0.06
C LEU A 81 -1.06 -19.14 -0.57
N ARG A 82 -1.22 -18.74 -1.84
CA ARG A 82 -0.34 -17.72 -2.43
C ARG A 82 -0.86 -16.32 -2.04
N SER A 83 -0.53 -15.89 -0.83
CA SER A 83 -0.77 -14.50 -0.40
C SER A 83 -0.06 -13.54 -1.34
N THR A 84 -0.83 -12.62 -1.92
CA THR A 84 -0.26 -11.58 -2.81
C THR A 84 0.58 -10.59 -1.99
N ARG A 85 1.62 -9.99 -2.60
CA ARG A 85 2.46 -8.99 -1.90
C ARG A 85 1.64 -7.88 -1.20
N PRO A 86 0.60 -7.28 -1.81
CA PRO A 86 -0.24 -6.29 -1.15
C PRO A 86 -0.96 -6.82 0.09
N GLU A 87 -1.36 -8.09 0.09
CA GLU A 87 -2.02 -8.75 1.21
C GLU A 87 -1.07 -9.00 2.38
N ILE A 88 0.18 -9.37 2.11
CA ILE A 88 1.22 -9.51 3.12
C ILE A 88 1.52 -8.16 3.77
N LEU A 89 1.68 -7.10 2.96
CA LEU A 89 1.92 -5.73 3.45
C LEU A 89 0.77 -5.24 4.32
N MET A 90 -0.47 -5.41 3.86
CA MET A 90 -1.67 -5.06 4.61
C MET A 90 -1.73 -5.80 5.94
N SER A 91 -1.53 -7.12 5.92
CA SER A 91 -1.60 -7.96 7.13
C SER A 91 -0.52 -7.57 8.14
N LYS A 92 0.71 -7.33 7.69
CA LYS A 92 1.82 -6.87 8.54
C LYS A 92 1.54 -5.50 9.17
N TYR A 93 0.93 -4.59 8.41
CA TYR A 93 0.55 -3.27 8.90
C TYR A 93 -0.58 -3.33 9.94
N LEU A 94 -1.63 -4.11 9.67
CA LEU A 94 -2.77 -4.27 10.59
C LEU A 94 -2.41 -5.05 11.86
N ALA A 95 -1.45 -5.98 11.79
CA ALA A 95 -0.96 -6.70 12.96
C ALA A 95 -0.02 -5.88 13.85
N ASN A 96 0.50 -4.75 13.35
CA ASN A 96 1.48 -3.95 14.09
C ASN A 96 0.78 -3.07 15.15
N PRO A 97 1.08 -3.21 16.46
CA PRO A 97 0.44 -2.44 17.52
C PRO A 97 0.90 -0.97 17.60
N ASP A 98 1.95 -0.60 16.86
CA ASP A 98 2.48 0.76 16.82
C ASP A 98 1.47 1.73 16.20
N LYS A 99 1.26 2.85 16.90
CA LYS A 99 0.26 3.89 16.56
C LYS A 99 0.91 5.18 16.07
N ASP A 100 2.24 5.26 16.12
CA ASP A 100 2.96 6.44 15.68
C ASP A 100 3.08 6.50 14.16
N THR A 101 2.99 7.69 13.57
CA THR A 101 3.08 7.84 12.11
C THR A 101 4.44 7.42 11.53
N SER A 102 5.51 7.41 12.34
CA SER A 102 6.83 6.90 11.95
C SER A 102 6.81 5.42 11.56
N MET A 103 5.81 4.64 12.02
CA MET A 103 5.65 3.24 11.63
C MET A 103 5.48 3.07 10.12
N LEU A 104 4.94 4.08 9.43
CA LEU A 104 4.73 4.10 7.98
C LEU A 104 6.05 4.06 7.21
N ASN A 105 7.17 4.48 7.81
CA ASN A 105 8.49 4.37 7.17
C ASN A 105 8.90 2.91 6.92
N ARG A 106 8.34 1.95 7.66
CA ARG A 106 8.55 0.50 7.45
C ARG A 106 7.63 -0.09 6.36
N HIS A 107 6.69 0.71 5.84
CA HIS A 107 5.66 0.31 4.88
C HIS A 107 5.50 1.39 3.80
N PRO A 108 6.48 1.54 2.88
CA PRO A 108 6.53 2.66 1.95
C PRO A 108 5.28 2.75 1.05
N GLU A 109 4.73 1.62 0.61
CA GLU A 109 3.50 1.57 -0.19
C GLU A 109 2.29 2.13 0.60
N ILE A 110 2.15 1.71 1.86
CA ILE A 110 1.07 2.19 2.74
C ILE A 110 1.29 3.65 3.13
N LYS A 111 2.54 4.11 3.25
CA LYS A 111 2.88 5.51 3.46
C LYS A 111 2.39 6.38 2.31
N GLN A 112 2.53 5.93 1.07
CA GLN A 112 1.99 6.66 -0.09
C GLN A 112 0.46 6.72 -0.07
N VAL A 113 -0.20 5.60 0.24
CA VAL A 113 -1.66 5.60 0.45
C VAL A 113 -2.04 6.59 1.56
N PHE A 114 -1.34 6.58 2.69
CA PHE A 114 -1.59 7.51 3.79
C PHE A 114 -1.47 8.97 3.32
N LEU A 115 -0.39 9.34 2.65
CA LEU A 115 -0.18 10.69 2.14
C LEU A 115 -1.29 11.10 1.17
N LYS A 116 -1.59 10.25 0.19
CA LYS A 116 -2.59 10.50 -0.86
C LYS A 116 -3.99 10.77 -0.31
N TYR A 117 -4.37 10.11 0.78
CA TYR A 117 -5.73 10.19 1.32
C TYR A 117 -5.87 11.03 2.60
N ASN A 118 -4.79 11.24 3.36
CA ASN A 118 -4.81 12.01 4.62
C ASN A 118 -4.10 13.36 4.54
N THR A 119 -3.27 13.61 3.52
CA THR A 119 -2.68 14.93 3.33
C THR A 119 -3.50 15.68 2.28
N LEU A 120 -3.93 16.89 2.63
CA LEU A 120 -4.45 17.80 1.63
C LEU A 120 -3.26 18.17 0.76
N MET A 121 -3.40 17.98 -0.56
CA MET A 121 -2.55 18.70 -1.49
C MET A 121 -2.68 20.18 -1.10
N PRO A 122 -1.59 20.87 -0.73
CA PRO A 122 -1.69 22.28 -0.36
C PRO A 122 -2.23 23.01 -1.59
N SER A 123 -3.51 23.37 -1.57
CA SER A 123 -4.03 24.29 -2.57
C SER A 123 -3.31 25.60 -2.28
N SER A 124 -2.53 26.08 -3.23
CA SER A 124 -2.02 27.44 -3.28
C SER A 124 -3.16 28.46 -3.48
N GLY A 125 -4.29 28.28 -2.79
CA GLY A 125 -5.34 29.27 -2.65
C GLY A 125 -4.76 30.50 -1.94
N PRO A 126 -5.08 31.71 -2.42
CA PRO A 126 -4.11 32.75 -2.68
C PRO A 126 -3.52 33.30 -1.38
N VAL A 127 -2.27 32.92 -1.11
CA VAL A 127 -1.41 33.62 -0.14
C VAL A 127 -1.31 35.12 -0.51
N GLU A 128 -1.55 35.47 -1.77
CA GLU A 128 -1.66 36.85 -2.26
C GLU A 128 -2.76 37.68 -1.55
N ARG A 129 -3.83 37.04 -1.05
CA ARG A 129 -4.87 37.76 -0.28
C ARG A 129 -4.43 38.08 1.15
N LEU A 130 -3.41 37.39 1.66
CA LEU A 130 -2.86 37.59 3.01
C LEU A 130 -1.79 38.69 3.05
N PHE A 131 -1.20 39.03 1.89
CA PHE A 131 -0.17 40.08 1.74
C PHE A 131 -0.63 41.29 0.93
N SER A 132 -1.92 41.38 0.58
CA SER A 132 -2.50 42.59 -0.02
C SER A 132 -2.88 43.58 1.10
N TYR A 133 -1.91 44.39 1.54
CA TYR A 133 -2.14 45.61 2.31
C TYR A 133 -1.87 46.83 1.43
#